data_AF-U6L587-F1
#
_entry.id   AF-U6L587-F1
#
_cell.length_a   1.000
_cell.length_b   1.000
_cell.length_c   1.000
_cell.angle_alpha   90.00
_cell.angle_beta   90.00
_cell.angle_gamma   90.00
#
_symmetry.space_group_name_H-M   'P 1'
#
loop_
_entity.id
_entity.type
_entity.pdbx_description
1 polymer ?
#
loop_
_entity_poly.entity_id
_entity_poly.type
_entity_poly.pdbx_seq_one_letter_code
_entity_poly.pdbx_strand_id
1 'polypeptide(L)'
;VQLDLTGIFMHGKIPTLKISLIQIFRAHLWQKVHESIVMDLCQVFDMELDSLEVETVQKETIHPRKSYKMNSSCADILLFATYKWSISKPSLLAEGKDIMEGAT
;
A
#
# COMPACT_ATOMS: atom_id res chain seq x y z
N VAL A 1 11.67 -12.48 -15.78
CA VAL A 1 10.89 -13.42 -14.93
C VAL A 1 10.73 -12.80 -13.56
N GLN A 2 9.57 -12.91 -12.93
CA GLN A 2 9.37 -12.45 -11.56
C GLN A 2 9.90 -13.52 -10.58
N LEU A 3 10.59 -13.10 -9.52
CA LEU A 3 11.07 -13.99 -8.47
C LEU A 3 9.92 -14.36 -7.52
N ASP A 4 9.72 -15.65 -7.28
CA ASP A 4 8.61 -16.16 -6.46
C ASP A 4 8.52 -15.45 -5.10
N LEU A 5 7.29 -15.14 -4.68
CA LEU A 5 6.95 -14.45 -3.43
C LEU A 5 7.49 -13.01 -3.30
N THR A 6 7.95 -12.39 -4.38
CA THR A 6 8.46 -11.01 -4.40
C THR A 6 8.01 -10.28 -5.67
N GLY A 7 8.06 -8.95 -5.68
CA GLY A 7 7.84 -8.13 -6.88
C GLY A 7 9.08 -7.94 -7.76
N ILE A 8 10.16 -8.69 -7.52
CA ILE A 8 11.44 -8.49 -8.20
C ILE A 8 11.42 -9.12 -9.59
N PHE A 9 11.65 -8.31 -10.62
CA PHE A 9 11.85 -8.79 -11.98
C PHE A 9 13.33 -9.00 -12.29
N MET A 10 13.68 -10.23 -12.67
CA MET A 10 15.01 -10.57 -13.16
C MET A 10 15.01 -10.69 -14.68
N HIS A 11 15.90 -9.94 -15.33
CA HIS A 11 16.17 -10.00 -16.76
C HIS A 11 17.46 -10.80 -16.98
N GLY A 12 17.33 -12.01 -17.53
CA GLY A 12 18.44 -12.95 -17.66
C GLY A 12 18.59 -13.90 -16.47
N LYS A 13 19.54 -14.83 -16.57
CA LYS A 13 19.85 -15.83 -15.53
C LYS A 13 21.15 -15.43 -14.84
N ILE A 14 21.05 -14.89 -13.62
CA ILE A 14 22.19 -14.55 -12.77
C ILE A 14 22.04 -15.36 -11.46
N PRO A 15 22.60 -16.60 -11.41
CA PRO A 15 22.30 -17.54 -10.33
C PRO A 15 22.68 -17.04 -8.93
N THR A 16 23.84 -16.39 -8.80
CA THR A 16 24.34 -15.86 -7.52
C THR A 16 23.42 -14.75 -6.98
N LEU A 17 23.03 -13.81 -7.83
CA LEU A 17 22.08 -12.75 -7.47
C LEU A 17 20.72 -13.32 -7.05
N LYS A 18 20.19 -14.31 -7.80
CA LYS A 18 18.93 -14.97 -7.46
C LYS A 18 18.98 -15.55 -6.03
N ILE A 19 20.06 -16.25 -5.69
CA ILE A 19 20.24 -16.85 -4.35
C ILE A 19 20.28 -15.77 -3.27
N SER A 20 21.06 -14.70 -3.48
CA SER A 20 21.16 -13.60 -2.51
C SER A 20 19.81 -12.91 -2.26
N LEU A 21 19.03 -12.66 -3.30
CA LEU A 21 17.71 -12.03 -3.18
C LEU A 21 16.70 -12.93 -2.44
N ILE A 22 16.71 -14.25 -2.71
CA ILE A 22 15.87 -15.21 -1.97
C ILE A 22 16.22 -15.21 -0.47
N GLN A 23 17.51 -15.11 -0.13
CA GLN A 23 17.94 -15.06 1.28
C GLN A 23 17.50 -13.78 1.98
N ILE A 24 17.58 -12.63 1.30
CA ILE A 24 17.09 -11.35 1.84
C ILE A 24 15.59 -11.43 2.12
N PHE A 25 14.79 -11.90 1.15
CA PHE A 25 13.33 -11.92 1.25
C PHE A 25 12.75 -13.22 1.85
N ARG A 26 13.57 -14.00 2.57
CA ARG A 26 13.15 -15.25 3.19
C ARG A 26 12.00 -15.06 4.19
N ALA A 27 11.31 -16.15 4.52
CA ALA A 27 10.21 -16.15 5.50
C ALA A 27 9.09 -15.12 5.19
N HIS A 28 8.83 -14.93 3.89
CA HIS A 28 7.75 -14.10 3.34
C HIS A 28 7.93 -12.61 3.69
N LEU A 29 9.18 -12.14 3.75
CA LEU A 29 9.50 -10.77 4.15
C LEU A 29 8.78 -9.72 3.28
N TRP A 30 8.66 -9.95 1.97
CA TRP A 30 7.94 -9.04 1.07
C TRP A 30 6.48 -8.81 1.50
N GLN A 31 5.77 -9.90 1.81
CA GLN A 31 4.38 -9.84 2.28
C GLN A 31 4.30 -9.16 3.65
N LYS A 32 5.23 -9.48 4.57
CA LYS A 32 5.27 -8.88 5.92
C LYS A 32 5.53 -7.39 5.90
N VAL A 33 6.39 -6.90 5.00
CA VAL A 33 6.63 -5.46 4.83
C VAL A 33 5.36 -4.75 4.36
N HIS A 34 4.66 -5.32 3.36
CA HIS A 34 3.37 -4.76 2.91
C HIS A 34 2.35 -4.71 4.06
N GLU A 35 2.18 -5.81 4.79
CA GLU A 35 1.24 -5.87 5.91
C GLU A 35 1.61 -4.90 7.05
N SER A 36 2.90 -4.80 7.39
CA SER A 36 3.39 -3.89 8.44
C SER A 36 3.07 -2.44 8.10
N ILE A 37 3.36 -2.00 6.87
CA ILE A 37 3.11 -0.62 6.45
C ILE A 37 1.61 -0.30 6.49
N VAL A 38 0.75 -1.24 6.04
CA VAL A 38 -0.71 -1.08 6.11
C VAL A 38 -1.17 -0.94 7.56
N MET A 39 -0.64 -1.76 8.48
CA MET A 39 -0.98 -1.67 9.89
C MET A 39 -0.54 -0.35 10.53
N ASP A 40 0.68 0.10 10.25
CA ASP A 40 1.21 1.36 10.78
C ASP A 40 0.37 2.55 10.29
N LEU A 41 -0.08 2.54 9.03
CA LEU A 41 -0.98 3.57 8.49
C LEU A 41 -2.37 3.52 9.13
N CYS A 42 -2.95 2.34 9.34
CA CYS A 42 -4.22 2.22 10.07
C CYS A 42 -4.12 2.85 11.46
N GLN A 43 -3.03 2.58 12.20
CA GLN A 43 -2.82 3.17 13.52
C GLN A 43 -2.74 4.70 13.47
N VAL A 44 -2.07 5.27 12.49
CA VAL A 44 -2.01 6.73 12.32
C VAL A 44 -3.39 7.31 12.00
N PHE A 45 -4.16 6.69 11.12
CA PHE A 45 -5.52 7.16 10.82
C PHE A 45 -6.47 7.04 12.02
N ASP A 46 -6.36 5.96 12.80
CA ASP A 46 -7.15 5.78 14.04
C ASP A 46 -6.83 6.86 15.09
N MET A 47 -5.61 7.41 15.11
CA MET A 47 -5.23 8.50 16.00
C MET A 47 -5.77 9.87 15.55
N GLU A 48 -6.09 10.03 14.27
CA GLU A 48 -6.47 11.31 13.66
C GLU A 48 -7.92 11.32 13.14
N LEU A 49 -8.78 10.44 13.67
CA LEU A 49 -10.18 10.29 13.23
C LEU A 49 -10.94 11.62 13.26
N ASP A 50 -10.90 12.31 14.40
CA ASP A 50 -11.61 13.58 14.60
C ASP A 50 -11.02 14.69 13.72
N SER A 51 -9.68 14.78 13.63
CA SER A 51 -8.97 15.79 12.84
C SER A 51 -9.29 15.70 11.34
N LEU A 52 -9.51 14.48 10.85
CA LEU A 52 -9.75 14.18 9.43
C LEU A 52 -11.24 13.98 9.09
N GLU A 53 -12.14 14.12 10.07
CA GLU A 53 -13.57 13.84 9.92
C GLU A 53 -13.84 12.41 9.36
N VAL A 54 -13.08 11.43 9.86
CA VAL A 54 -13.22 10.01 9.54
C VAL A 54 -14.11 9.35 10.59
N GLU A 55 -15.20 8.71 10.15
CA GLU A 55 -16.07 7.89 11.00
C GLU A 55 -15.46 6.53 11.29
N THR A 56 -14.85 5.88 10.29
CA THR A 56 -14.29 4.53 10.45
C THR A 56 -13.13 4.29 9.51
N VAL A 57 -12.05 3.72 10.05
CA VAL A 57 -10.92 3.16 9.29
C VAL A 57 -11.15 1.66 9.16
N GLN A 58 -11.46 1.20 7.96
CA GLN A 58 -11.69 -0.22 7.68
C GLN A 58 -10.48 -0.81 6.94
N LYS A 59 -9.78 -1.74 7.61
CA LYS A 59 -8.74 -2.56 6.96
C LYS A 59 -9.40 -3.66 6.14
N GLU A 60 -9.04 -3.75 4.86
CA GLU A 60 -9.54 -4.79 3.96
C GLU A 60 -8.85 -6.14 4.18
N THR A 61 -9.56 -7.23 3.90
CA THR A 61 -8.95 -8.57 3.90
C THR A 61 -8.05 -8.74 2.68
N ILE A 62 -6.74 -8.83 2.93
CA ILE A 62 -5.74 -8.85 1.85
C ILE A 62 -5.44 -10.27 1.38
N HIS A 63 -5.56 -10.50 0.07
CA HIS A 63 -5.11 -11.75 -0.53
C HIS A 63 -3.58 -11.91 -0.35
N PRO A 64 -3.05 -13.06 0.11
CA PRO A 64 -1.62 -13.21 0.47
C PRO A 64 -0.62 -12.85 -0.63
N ARG A 65 -1.03 -13.00 -1.90
CA ARG A 65 -0.21 -12.68 -3.08
C ARG A 65 -0.39 -11.26 -3.63
N LYS A 66 -1.27 -10.43 -3.05
CA LYS A 66 -1.54 -9.06 -3.52
C LYS A 66 -0.25 -8.22 -3.50
N SER A 67 0.52 -8.33 -2.41
CA SER A 67 1.74 -7.54 -2.16
C SER A 67 2.77 -7.57 -3.29
N TYR A 68 2.79 -8.62 -4.11
CA TYR A 68 3.69 -8.77 -5.25
C TYR A 68 2.96 -9.03 -6.59
N LYS A 69 1.66 -8.75 -6.67
CA LYS A 69 0.93 -8.78 -7.94
C LYS A 69 1.02 -7.41 -8.61
N MET A 70 1.90 -7.29 -9.61
CA MET A 70 2.27 -5.98 -10.19
C MET A 70 1.38 -5.52 -11.36
N ASN A 71 0.37 -6.30 -11.77
CA ASN A 71 -0.51 -5.98 -12.90
C ASN A 71 -1.91 -5.49 -12.50
N SER A 72 -2.28 -5.63 -11.22
CA SER A 72 -3.58 -5.21 -10.70
C SER A 72 -3.50 -5.15 -9.18
N SER A 73 -4.23 -4.22 -8.56
CA SER A 73 -4.36 -4.12 -7.10
C SER A 73 -5.82 -3.96 -6.67
N CYS A 74 -6.04 -3.85 -5.36
CA CYS A 74 -7.29 -3.48 -4.71
C CYS A 74 -6.99 -2.53 -3.55
N ALA A 75 -8.00 -1.95 -2.90
CA ALA A 75 -7.77 -1.14 -1.70
C ALA A 75 -7.16 -2.00 -0.57
N ASP A 76 -6.34 -1.37 0.28
CA ASP A 76 -5.86 -1.96 1.54
C ASP A 76 -6.62 -1.42 2.76
N ILE A 77 -7.00 -0.14 2.69
CA ILE A 77 -7.68 0.60 3.75
C ILE A 77 -8.80 1.40 3.08
N LEU A 78 -9.99 1.38 3.67
CA LEU A 78 -11.09 2.27 3.34
C LEU A 78 -11.31 3.24 4.50
N LEU A 79 -11.41 4.53 4.19
CA LEU A 79 -11.75 5.56 5.15
C LEU A 79 -13.18 6.02 4.87
N PHE A 80 -14.07 5.81 5.83
CA PHE A 80 -15.45 6.30 5.74
C PHE A 80 -15.51 7.67 6.38
N ALA A 81 -15.88 8.68 5.60
CA ALA A 81 -16.04 10.04 6.07
C ALA A 81 -17.31 10.19 6.91
N THR A 82 -17.26 10.99 7.97
CA THR A 82 -18.46 11.36 8.74
C THR A 82 -19.46 12.16 7.90
N TYR A 83 -18.96 12.91 6.91
CA TYR A 83 -19.77 13.60 5.90
C TYR A 83 -19.12 13.49 4.51
N LYS A 84 -19.06 14.57 3.73
CA LYS A 84 -18.45 14.62 2.40
C LYS A 84 -17.09 15.28 2.49
N TRP A 85 -16.07 14.61 1.95
CA TRP A 85 -14.78 15.27 1.76
C TRP A 85 -14.77 16.08 0.47
N SER A 86 -14.16 17.26 0.56
CA SER A 86 -13.68 17.95 -0.62
C SER A 86 -12.36 17.31 -1.03
N ILE A 87 -12.23 16.81 -2.26
CA ILE A 87 -11.05 16.10 -2.75
C ILE A 87 -10.43 16.86 -3.91
N SER A 88 -9.10 16.88 -3.98
CA SER A 88 -8.35 17.40 -5.13
C SER A 88 -8.38 16.43 -6.32
N LYS A 89 -7.88 16.90 -7.47
CA LYS A 89 -7.50 15.99 -8.55
C LYS A 89 -6.24 15.21 -8.12
N PRO A 90 -6.02 13.98 -8.62
CA PRO A 90 -4.80 13.24 -8.31
C PRO A 90 -3.54 14.04 -8.63
N SER A 91 -2.68 14.21 -7.62
CA SER A 91 -1.40 14.95 -7.67
C SER A 91 -0.30 14.15 -6.97
N LEU A 92 0.95 14.65 -7.02
CA LEU A 92 2.08 14.01 -6.34
C LEU A 92 2.12 14.40 -4.86
N LEU A 93 2.55 13.48 -3.99
CA LEU A 93 2.61 13.70 -2.53
C LEU A 93 3.41 14.95 -2.10
N ALA A 94 4.46 15.32 -2.84
CA ALA A 94 5.31 16.48 -2.52
C ALA A 94 4.87 17.78 -3.22
N GLU A 95 3.74 17.75 -3.94
CA GLU A 95 3.17 18.93 -4.58
C GLU A 95 2.36 19.74 -3.54
N GLY A 96 2.56 21.06 -3.50
CA GLY A 96 2.00 21.92 -2.44
C GLY A 96 0.86 22.83 -2.89
N LYS A 97 0.26 22.59 -4.06
CA LYS A 97 -0.71 23.50 -4.70
C LYS A 97 -2.01 22.80 -5.07
N ASP A 98 -2.47 21.90 -4.22
CA ASP A 98 -3.73 21.20 -4.42
C ASP A 98 -4.92 22.14 -4.21
N ILE A 99 -5.88 22.06 -5.13
CA ILE A 99 -7.15 22.78 -5.07
C ILE A 99 -8.24 21.75 -4.75
N MET A 100 -8.92 21.93 -3.61
CA MET A 100 -9.91 20.99 -3.06
C MET A 100 -11.33 21.33 -3.54
N GLU A 101 -11.61 21.15 -4.83
CA GLU A 101 -12.89 21.52 -5.47
C GLU A 101 -13.80 20.33 -5.82
N GLY A 102 -13.29 19.09 -5.77
CA GLY A 102 -14.09 17.88 -6.00
C GLY A 102 -14.90 17.50 -4.77
N ALA A 103 -16.00 16.74 -4.94
CA ALA A 103 -16.76 16.19 -3.83
C ALA A 103 -16.93 14.67 -3.99
N THR A 104 -16.89 13.93 -2.88
CA THR A 104 -17.34 12.53 -2.79
C THR A 104 -18.85 12.39 -2.71
#